data_AF-A0A7Y8J4Y5-F1
#
_entry.id   AF-A0A7Y8J4Y5-F1
#
_cell.length_a   1.000
_cell.length_b   1.000
_cell.length_c   1.000
_cell.angle_alpha   90.00
_cell.angle_beta   90.00
_cell.angle_gamma   90.00
#
_symmetry.space_group_name_H-M   'P 1'
#
loop_
_entity.id
_entity.type
_entity.pdbx_description
1 polymer ?
#
loop_
_entity_poly.entity_id
_entity_poly.type
_entity_poly.pdbx_seq_one_letter_code
_entity_poly.pdbx_strand_id
1 'polypeptide(L)'
;MKAAVWDSYIKKDNGNILHFDVVVPESRSESAIDYKYAYEYLKSKGVNSAEINVTNCQFCHIEILTEKMMSDIESKGFYIIEMDEIASELPDNPTRREMILFLRAHYDEYRYANFRNKSDNQIMQIIQELNIPKML
;
A
#
# COMPACT_ATOMS: atom_id res chain seq x y z
N MET A 1 0.02 -5.84 -23.27
CA MET A 1 -0.84 -4.69 -22.92
C MET A 1 -0.15 -3.89 -21.81
N LYS A 2 -0.35 -2.57 -21.73
CA LYS A 2 0.15 -1.74 -20.62
C LYS A 2 -0.92 -1.59 -19.54
N ALA A 3 -0.49 -1.49 -18.29
CA ALA A 3 -1.37 -1.32 -17.14
C ALA A 3 -0.88 -0.24 -16.19
N ALA A 4 -1.82 0.45 -15.56
CA ALA A 4 -1.58 1.32 -14.43
C ALA A 4 -1.58 0.48 -13.14
N VAL A 5 -0.56 0.71 -12.31
CA VAL A 5 -0.38 0.08 -11.01
C VAL A 5 -0.66 1.11 -9.92
N TRP A 6 -1.57 0.76 -9.02
CA TRP A 6 -2.00 1.60 -7.90
C TRP A 6 -1.62 0.94 -6.58
N ASP A 7 -0.70 1.58 -5.87
CA ASP A 7 -0.18 1.13 -4.59
C ASP A 7 -1.18 1.46 -3.47
N SER A 8 -1.62 0.47 -2.71
CA SER A 8 -2.73 0.59 -1.75
C SER A 8 -2.34 0.14 -0.34
N TYR A 9 -2.53 1.03 0.64
CA TYR A 9 -2.29 0.76 2.06
C TYR A 9 -3.57 0.92 2.86
N ILE A 10 -4.14 -0.21 3.29
CA ILE A 10 -5.45 -0.24 3.96
C ILE A 10 -5.30 -0.60 5.44
N LYS A 11 -5.72 0.31 6.31
CA LYS A 11 -5.76 0.05 7.76
C LYS A 11 -6.91 -0.88 8.12
N LYS A 12 -6.57 -1.97 8.81
CA LYS A 12 -7.49 -2.93 9.42
C LYS A 12 -7.85 -2.48 10.84
N ASP A 13 -8.91 -3.05 11.39
CA ASP A 13 -9.46 -2.73 12.72
C ASP A 13 -8.43 -2.96 13.84
N ASN A 14 -7.54 -3.95 13.66
CA ASN A 14 -6.46 -4.24 14.59
C ASN A 14 -5.26 -3.27 14.47
N GLY A 15 -5.33 -2.27 13.59
CA GLY A 15 -4.27 -1.30 13.33
C GLY A 15 -3.22 -1.74 12.31
N ASN A 16 -3.19 -3.02 11.92
CA ASN A 16 -2.28 -3.48 10.86
C ASN A 16 -2.68 -2.85 9.51
N ILE A 17 -1.73 -2.78 8.61
CA ILE A 17 -1.92 -2.28 7.26
C ILE A 17 -1.81 -3.46 6.28
N LEU A 18 -2.83 -3.65 5.45
CA LEU A 18 -2.77 -4.51 4.29
C LEU A 18 -2.21 -3.73 3.11
N HIS A 19 -1.10 -4.20 2.53
CA HIS A 19 -0.46 -3.61 1.38
C HIS A 19 -0.67 -4.48 0.13
N PHE A 20 -1.23 -3.89 -0.92
CA PHE A 20 -1.44 -4.55 -2.20
C PHE A 20 -1.47 -3.55 -3.34
N ASP A 21 -1.16 -4.01 -4.55
CA ASP A 21 -1.32 -3.21 -5.75
C ASP A 21 -2.60 -3.59 -6.49
N VAL A 22 -3.33 -2.58 -6.96
CA VAL A 22 -4.42 -2.73 -7.93
C VAL A 22 -3.89 -2.44 -9.31
N VAL A 23 -3.99 -3.43 -10.20
CA VAL A 23 -3.51 -3.33 -11.58
C VAL A 23 -4.69 -3.30 -12.53
N VAL A 24 -4.78 -2.22 -13.32
CA VAL A 24 -5.87 -1.98 -14.29
C VAL A 24 -5.29 -1.59 -15.66
N PRO A 25 -6.00 -1.82 -16.77
CA PRO A 25 -5.56 -1.32 -18.07
C PRO A 25 -5.24 0.19 -18.02
N GLU A 26 -4.16 0.62 -18.68
CA GLU A 26 -3.75 2.04 -18.72
C GLU A 26 -4.90 2.96 -19.17
N SER A 27 -5.76 2.47 -20.07
CA SER A 27 -6.95 3.16 -20.59
C SER A 27 -8.07 3.38 -19.57
N ARG A 28 -7.97 2.81 -18.36
CA ARG A 28 -8.98 2.89 -17.28
C ARG A 28 -8.44 3.50 -15.99
N SER A 29 -7.31 4.20 -16.05
CA SER A 29 -6.62 4.79 -14.90
C SER A 29 -7.29 6.02 -14.28
N GLU A 30 -8.55 6.33 -14.61
CA GLU A 30 -9.24 7.44 -13.96
C GLU A 30 -9.74 7.01 -12.57
N SER A 31 -9.08 7.59 -11.55
CA SER A 31 -9.19 7.43 -10.08
C SER A 31 -10.51 6.96 -9.45
N ALA A 32 -11.67 7.22 -10.06
CA ALA A 32 -12.97 6.78 -9.53
C ALA A 32 -13.21 5.26 -9.72
N ILE A 33 -12.52 4.63 -10.67
CA ILE A 33 -12.64 3.20 -10.96
C ILE A 33 -11.77 2.36 -9.99
N ASP A 34 -10.66 2.90 -9.49
CA ASP A 34 -9.68 2.16 -8.69
C ASP A 34 -10.21 1.75 -7.31
N TYR A 35 -11.06 2.60 -6.70
CA TYR A 35 -11.67 2.31 -5.41
C TYR A 35 -12.63 1.11 -5.45
N LYS A 36 -13.34 0.91 -6.57
CA LYS A 36 -14.30 -0.19 -6.70
C LYS A 36 -13.59 -1.55 -6.66
N TYR A 37 -12.47 -1.69 -7.35
CA TYR A 37 -11.74 -2.95 -7.42
C TYR A 37 -11.02 -3.27 -6.11
N ALA A 38 -10.43 -2.26 -5.46
CA ALA A 38 -9.89 -2.41 -4.11
C ALA A 38 -10.99 -2.87 -3.13
N TYR A 39 -12.17 -2.26 -3.19
CA TYR A 39 -13.32 -2.63 -2.37
C TYR A 39 -13.80 -4.07 -2.63
N GLU A 40 -13.94 -4.47 -3.89
CA GLU A 40 -14.33 -5.83 -4.27
C GLU A 40 -13.33 -6.87 -3.74
N TYR A 41 -12.04 -6.58 -3.85
CA TYR A 41 -10.98 -7.41 -3.29
C TYR A 41 -11.05 -7.49 -1.76
N LEU A 42 -11.19 -6.36 -1.06
CA LEU A 42 -11.26 -6.31 0.41
C LEU A 42 -12.50 -7.06 0.94
N LYS A 43 -13.64 -6.95 0.25
CA LYS A 43 -14.85 -7.71 0.56
C LYS A 43 -14.60 -9.23 0.42
N SER A 44 -13.82 -9.65 -0.59
CA SER A 44 -13.45 -11.07 -0.74
C SER A 44 -12.56 -11.58 0.40
N LYS A 45 -11.83 -10.68 1.08
CA LYS A 45 -11.01 -10.98 2.27
C LYS A 45 -11.78 -10.87 3.59
N GLY A 46 -13.07 -10.54 3.55
CA GLY A 46 -13.90 -10.34 4.73
C GLY A 46 -13.59 -9.06 5.50
N VAL A 47 -12.88 -8.10 4.90
CA VAL A 47 -12.60 -6.80 5.53
C VAL A 47 -13.82 -5.91 5.33
N ASN A 48 -14.39 -5.39 6.44
CA ASN A 48 -15.59 -4.59 6.39
C ASN A 48 -15.29 -3.21 5.79
N SER A 49 -15.91 -2.93 4.66
CA SER A 49 -15.61 -1.76 3.84
C SER A 49 -16.06 -0.42 4.40
N ALA A 50 -16.97 -0.40 5.37
CA ALA A 50 -17.51 0.84 5.94
C ALA A 50 -16.45 1.63 6.72
N GLU A 51 -15.37 0.97 7.13
CA GLU A 51 -14.27 1.54 7.93
C GLU A 51 -13.00 1.72 7.09
N ILE A 52 -13.02 1.26 5.83
CA ILE A 52 -11.88 1.34 4.92
C ILE A 52 -11.87 2.73 4.29
N ASN A 53 -11.03 3.61 4.84
CA ASN A 53 -10.69 4.85 4.18
C ASN A 53 -9.72 4.55 3.02
N VAL A 54 -10.29 4.27 1.84
CA VAL A 54 -9.56 3.93 0.60
C VAL A 54 -8.75 5.11 0.04
N THR A 55 -8.69 6.26 0.74
CA THR A 55 -7.94 7.47 0.34
C THR A 55 -6.43 7.27 0.15
N ASN A 56 -5.91 6.08 0.49
CA ASN A 56 -4.48 5.76 0.40
C ASN A 56 -4.09 4.94 -0.85
N CYS A 57 -4.99 4.75 -1.82
CA CYS A 57 -4.63 4.22 -3.14
C CYS A 57 -3.97 5.30 -3.98
N GLN A 58 -2.70 5.11 -4.35
CA GLN A 58 -1.93 6.09 -5.11
C GLN A 58 -1.34 5.47 -6.37
N PHE A 59 -1.42 6.21 -7.48
CA PHE A 59 -0.80 5.81 -8.73
C PHE A 59 0.72 5.68 -8.54
N CYS A 60 1.26 4.53 -8.88
CA CYS A 60 2.69 4.26 -8.75
C CYS A 60 3.40 4.41 -10.10
N HIS A 61 3.05 3.58 -11.09
CA HIS A 61 3.70 3.54 -12.39
C HIS A 61 2.87 2.81 -13.45
N ILE A 62 3.37 2.80 -14.69
CA ILE A 62 2.87 1.95 -15.78
C ILE A 62 3.82 0.76 -15.96
N GLU A 63 3.26 -0.44 -16.09
CA GLU A 63 4.01 -1.66 -16.37
C GLU A 63 3.49 -2.42 -17.60
N ILE A 64 4.28 -3.40 -18.06
CA ILE A 64 3.88 -4.33 -19.12
C ILE A 64 3.30 -5.57 -18.46
N LEU A 65 2.05 -5.89 -18.78
CA LEU A 65 1.36 -7.03 -18.18
C LEU A 65 1.94 -8.37 -18.63
N THR A 66 2.02 -9.30 -17.67
CA THR A 66 2.22 -10.73 -17.96
C THR A 66 0.96 -11.36 -18.56
N GLU A 67 1.08 -12.51 -19.22
CA GLU A 67 -0.07 -13.25 -19.78
C GLU A 67 -1.14 -13.57 -18.72
N LYS A 68 -0.70 -13.97 -17.52
CA LYS A 68 -1.61 -14.24 -16.40
C LYS A 68 -2.41 -13.00 -16.01
N MET A 69 -1.74 -11.85 -15.87
CA MET A 69 -2.40 -10.61 -15.48
C MET A 69 -3.34 -10.13 -16.58
N MET A 70 -2.97 -10.27 -17.86
CA MET A 70 -3.87 -9.96 -18.98
C MET A 70 -5.15 -10.80 -18.92
N SER A 71 -5.03 -12.11 -18.73
CA SER A 71 -6.19 -13.01 -18.63
C SER A 71 -7.11 -12.68 -17.45
N ASP A 72 -6.53 -12.41 -16.27
CA ASP A 72 -7.31 -12.00 -15.10
C ASP A 72 -7.98 -10.63 -15.31
N ILE A 73 -7.29 -9.66 -15.92
CA ILE A 73 -7.83 -8.32 -16.21
C ILE A 73 -8.93 -8.39 -17.28
N GLU A 74 -8.79 -9.21 -18.31
CA GLU A 74 -9.82 -9.40 -19.35
C GLU A 74 -11.11 -10.00 -18.77
N SER A 75 -10.98 -10.91 -17.79
CA SER A 75 -12.12 -11.57 -17.17
C SER A 75 -12.77 -10.78 -16.03
N LYS A 76 -11.98 -10.09 -15.19
CA LYS A 76 -12.44 -9.42 -13.95
C LYS A 76 -12.43 -7.90 -14.03
N GLY A 77 -11.68 -7.32 -14.98
CA GLY A 77 -11.45 -5.89 -15.11
C GLY A 77 -10.24 -5.35 -14.37
N PHE A 78 -9.64 -6.15 -13.48
CA PHE A 78 -8.47 -5.80 -12.66
C PHE A 78 -7.66 -7.03 -12.26
N TYR A 79 -6.45 -6.80 -11.74
CA TYR A 79 -5.62 -7.80 -11.07
C TYR A 79 -5.14 -7.24 -9.73
N ILE A 80 -4.99 -8.11 -8.71
CA ILE A 80 -4.45 -7.73 -7.40
C ILE A 80 -3.11 -8.41 -7.21
N ILE A 81 -2.10 -7.63 -6.83
CA ILE A 81 -0.82 -8.13 -6.35
C ILE A 81 -0.81 -7.93 -4.84
N GLU A 82 -0.95 -9.02 -4.08
CA GLU A 82 -0.78 -8.99 -2.63
C GLU A 82 0.70 -8.87 -2.27
N MET A 83 1.05 -7.92 -1.39
CA MET A 83 2.43 -7.61 -1.05
C MET A 83 2.77 -8.03 0.38
N ASP A 84 2.38 -7.23 1.37
CA ASP A 84 2.75 -7.45 2.77
C ASP A 84 1.56 -7.14 3.71
N GLU A 85 1.49 -7.82 4.86
CA GLU A 85 0.73 -7.32 6.01
C GLU A 85 1.72 -6.68 6.98
N ILE A 86 1.55 -5.39 7.24
CA ILE A 86 2.48 -4.57 7.99
C ILE A 86 1.87 -4.29 9.36
N ALA A 87 2.59 -4.66 10.42
CA ALA A 87 2.11 -4.53 11.79
C ALA A 87 1.85 -3.06 12.18
N SER A 88 0.91 -2.85 13.11
CA SER A 88 0.65 -1.55 13.74
C SER A 88 1.80 -1.04 14.61
N GLU A 89 2.71 -1.93 14.99
CA GLU A 89 3.84 -1.66 15.88
C GLU A 89 5.08 -2.40 15.38
N LEU A 90 6.26 -1.84 15.66
CA LEU A 90 7.54 -2.49 15.37
C LEU A 90 7.97 -3.39 16.54
N PRO A 91 8.64 -4.51 16.28
CA PRO A 91 9.26 -5.31 17.33
C PRO A 91 10.43 -4.56 17.99
N ASP A 92 10.90 -5.04 19.15
CA ASP A 92 11.98 -4.39 19.93
C ASP A 92 13.28 -4.14 19.13
N ASN A 93 13.62 -5.04 18.21
CA ASN A 93 14.81 -4.95 17.36
C ASN A 93 14.41 -5.09 15.89
N PRO A 94 13.80 -4.05 15.29
CA PRO A 94 13.29 -4.14 13.95
C PRO A 94 14.44 -4.14 12.94
N THR A 95 14.28 -4.93 11.89
CA THR A 95 15.15 -4.87 10.72
C THR A 95 14.95 -3.56 9.97
N ARG A 96 15.95 -3.18 9.15
CA ARG A 96 15.83 -2.04 8.22
C ARG A 96 14.59 -2.12 7.33
N ARG A 97 14.25 -3.32 6.83
CA ARG A 97 13.07 -3.52 5.98
C ARG A 97 11.79 -3.21 6.74
N GLU A 98 11.64 -3.73 7.96
CA GLU A 98 10.46 -3.48 8.80
C GLU A 98 10.30 -2.00 9.11
N MET A 99 11.37 -1.30 9.47
CA MET A 99 11.33 0.15 9.71
C MET A 99 10.88 0.93 8.47
N ILE A 100 11.39 0.61 7.29
CA ILE A 100 11.01 1.29 6.04
C ILE A 100 9.55 0.97 5.68
N LEU A 101 9.12 -0.30 5.79
CA LEU A 101 7.74 -0.68 5.51
C LEU A 101 6.77 -0.01 6.47
N PHE A 102 7.10 0.06 7.75
CA PHE A 102 6.32 0.77 8.76
C PHE A 102 6.14 2.25 8.39
N LEU A 103 7.23 2.95 8.05
CA LEU A 103 7.15 4.35 7.62
C LEU A 103 6.24 4.53 6.40
N ARG A 104 6.40 3.69 5.37
CA ARG A 104 5.59 3.79 4.13
C ARG A 104 4.12 3.50 4.34
N ALA A 105 3.82 2.57 5.24
CA ALA A 105 2.47 2.12 5.52
C ALA A 105 1.69 3.13 6.36
N HIS A 106 2.33 3.69 7.39
CA HIS A 106 1.64 4.50 8.41
C HIS A 106 1.76 6.01 8.20
N TYR A 107 2.65 6.47 7.32
CA TYR A 107 2.92 7.90 7.12
C TYR A 107 3.04 8.24 5.63
N ASP A 108 2.07 8.99 5.12
CA ASP A 108 1.92 9.31 3.69
C ASP A 108 3.15 10.00 3.11
N GLU A 109 3.80 10.88 3.87
CA GLU A 109 4.99 11.62 3.43
C GLU A 109 6.21 10.71 3.19
N TYR A 110 6.21 9.50 3.75
CA TYR A 110 7.29 8.53 3.60
C TYR A 110 6.98 7.40 2.61
N ARG A 111 5.76 7.33 2.06
CA ARG A 111 5.31 6.25 1.16
C ARG A 111 6.26 5.97 0.00
N TYR A 112 6.77 7.04 -0.63
CA TYR A 112 7.75 6.94 -1.72
C TYR A 112 9.12 7.54 -1.37
N ALA A 113 9.38 7.77 -0.08
CA ALA A 113 10.65 8.33 0.35
C ALA A 113 11.82 7.38 0.02
N ASN A 114 12.93 7.99 -0.40
CA ASN A 114 14.17 7.28 -0.68
C ASN A 114 15.03 7.20 0.60
N PHE A 115 15.13 6.00 1.16
CA PHE A 115 15.92 5.73 2.36
C PHE A 115 17.36 5.26 2.07
N ARG A 116 17.78 5.11 0.80
CA ARG A 116 19.09 4.52 0.46
C ARG A 116 20.29 5.22 1.12
N ASN A 117 20.19 6.53 1.31
CA ASN A 117 21.27 7.35 1.89
C ASN A 117 21.13 7.55 3.41
N LYS A 118 20.18 6.88 4.08
CA LYS A 118 19.98 6.95 5.53
C LYS A 118 20.48 5.67 6.20
N SER A 119 21.25 5.79 7.27
CA SER A 119 21.62 4.66 8.13
C SER A 119 20.42 4.13 8.91
N ASP A 120 20.52 2.92 9.46
CA ASP A 120 19.45 2.31 10.27
C ASP A 120 19.11 3.19 11.49
N ASN A 121 20.12 3.74 12.16
CA ASN A 121 19.92 4.67 13.28
C ASN A 121 19.16 5.95 12.86
N GLN A 122 19.44 6.49 11.68
CA GLN A 122 18.73 7.66 11.18
C GLN A 122 17.26 7.35 10.86
N ILE A 123 16.95 6.14 10.37
CA ILE A 123 15.57 5.72 10.12
C ILE A 123 14.84 5.52 11.45
N MET A 124 15.48 4.87 12.42
CA MET A 124 14.93 4.67 13.76
C MET A 124 14.62 6.01 14.45
N GLN A 125 15.52 7.00 14.31
CA GLN A 125 15.29 8.34 14.84
C GLN A 125 14.05 9.00 14.23
N ILE A 126 13.85 8.89 12.91
CA ILE A 126 12.64 9.42 12.25
C ILE A 126 11.37 8.78 12.86
N ILE A 127 11.36 7.46 13.04
CA ILE A 127 10.22 6.74 13.62
C ILE A 127 9.95 7.22 15.05
N GLN A 128 11.00 7.39 15.85
CA GLN A 128 10.88 7.89 17.21
C GLN A 128 10.31 9.32 17.23
N GLU A 129 10.78 10.21 16.36
CA GLU A 129 10.29 11.59 16.27
C GLU A 129 8.80 11.68 15.87
N LEU A 130 8.31 10.75 15.04
CA LEU A 130 6.89 10.66 14.66
C LEU A 130 6.00 10.10 15.78
N ASN A 131 6.54 9.18 16.59
CA ASN A 131 5.84 8.55 17.71
C ASN A 131 5.87 9.40 19.00
N ILE A 132 6.71 10.43 19.08
CA ILE A 132 6.66 11.42 20.17
C ILE A 132 5.37 12.22 19.98
N PRO A 133 4.44 12.26 20.96
CA PRO A 133 3.31 13.17 20.91
C PRO A 133 3.87 14.59 20.74
N LYS A 134 3.59 15.24 19.61
CA LYS A 134 3.97 16.64 19.42
C LYS A 134 3.30 17.44 20.53
N MET A 135 4.07 17.80 21.56
CA MET A 135 3.60 18.75 22.57
C MET A 135 3.39 20.08 21.85
N LEU A 136 2.11 20.44 21.68
CA LEU A 136 1.69 21.79 21.29
C LEU A 136 2.03 22.79 22.41
#